data_AF-A0A6M0BDS9-F1
#
_entry.id   AF-A0A6M0BDS9-F1
#
_cell.length_a   1.000
_cell.length_b   1.000
_cell.length_c   1.000
_cell.angle_alpha   90.00
_cell.angle_beta   90.00
_cell.angle_gamma   90.00
#
_symmetry.space_group_name_H-M   'P 1'
#
loop_
_entity.id
_entity.type
_entity.pdbx_description
1 polymer ?
#
loop_
_entity_poly.entity_id
_entity_poly.type
_entity_poly.pdbx_seq_one_letter_code
_entity_poly.pdbx_strand_id
1 'polypeptide(L)'
;GIIAPRSELDISNQSFTVEAWVKQNDSEKSVDQSYVGIHPSNDRNDGNGDSLYFRVTSNGAVRFGDFEGNSDLRTPRNFIEADTWHHIVASYDQSSNTNTIFVDGREVISNNQGAFENQNARVLIGAWPNIGDQAFNGVIDEVAVYDEALSPERITSHYLRGQRNLGVSPESLPDRAANAGKITVNADDITISGVSPTNSDIASGLVSSSSGNFSGEAGTITIDTNSLKVEDRGEINVSSKTAQAGDIRINSNSLKVEDEGIITVRSENGVAGNLIINANSLLLNNGRLEAETAQTPNPGESGANITLNVSDLIQLKNESLISAQASGEATGGNITINNNPFLIVFPPTSSNGSDIIANAPMGQGGNITINAFSIFGDIEERKAIPGNRTNDIDASGTTDGVVNINTENDFLEREPNSLPTDPAQPQFDQRCQPSNSTGSRFINTGRGGLPPRPGEISSNTLWEDIRHPTTRGRYRSRTALVKPPVKPPTTPKPKRIIEAQGLMIDADGNIFLTAYPTTVTPDGFRQVPGSCYLR
;
A
#
# COMPACT_ATOMS: atom_id res chain seq x y z
N GLY A 1 -9.20 47.19 -15.43
CA GLY A 1 -8.86 46.12 -16.37
C GLY A 1 -8.18 46.71 -17.60
N ILE A 2 -7.28 45.93 -18.19
CA ILE A 2 -6.64 46.26 -19.47
C ILE A 2 -7.49 45.62 -20.58
N ILE A 3 -7.78 46.38 -21.64
CA ILE A 3 -8.41 45.84 -22.85
C ILE A 3 -7.30 45.61 -23.86
N ALA A 4 -7.05 44.35 -24.23
CA ALA A 4 -6.17 44.06 -25.35
C ALA A 4 -6.90 44.50 -26.65
N PRO A 5 -6.38 45.45 -27.43
CA PRO A 5 -7.03 45.89 -28.66
C PRO A 5 -7.14 44.72 -29.64
N ARG A 6 -8.26 44.68 -30.39
CA ARG A 6 -8.63 43.67 -31.39
C ARG A 6 -7.40 43.07 -32.08
N SER A 7 -6.95 41.94 -31.56
CA SER A 7 -5.89 41.13 -32.11
C SER A 7 -6.52 39.80 -32.51
N GLU A 8 -5.87 39.14 -33.45
CA GLU A 8 -6.29 37.97 -34.22
C GLU A 8 -6.44 36.68 -33.36
N LEU A 9 -6.82 36.81 -32.09
CA LEU A 9 -7.07 35.69 -31.19
C LEU A 9 -8.43 35.07 -31.54
N ASP A 10 -8.41 34.22 -32.56
CA ASP A 10 -9.43 33.21 -32.78
C ASP A 10 -9.13 32.04 -31.84
N ILE A 11 -10.14 31.56 -31.10
CA ILE A 11 -10.08 30.32 -30.30
C ILE A 11 -11.29 29.43 -30.62
N SER A 12 -12.05 29.80 -31.65
CA SER A 12 -13.26 29.11 -32.04
C SER A 12 -12.90 27.76 -32.62
N ASN A 13 -13.51 26.69 -32.09
CA ASN A 13 -13.32 25.33 -32.58
C ASN A 13 -11.84 24.95 -32.72
N GLN A 14 -11.01 25.29 -31.73
CA GLN A 14 -9.62 24.87 -31.67
C GLN A 14 -9.12 24.76 -30.22
N SER A 15 -8.01 24.06 -30.03
CA SER A 15 -7.34 23.97 -28.74
C SER A 15 -6.75 25.33 -28.34
N PHE A 16 -6.74 25.63 -27.04
CA PHE A 16 -6.10 26.84 -26.53
C PHE A 16 -5.68 26.68 -25.07
N THR A 17 -4.79 27.55 -24.62
CA THR A 17 -4.40 27.65 -23.21
C THR A 17 -4.34 29.11 -22.78
N VAL A 18 -4.92 29.43 -21.62
CA VAL A 18 -4.82 30.74 -20.97
C VAL A 18 -4.11 30.56 -19.64
N GLU A 19 -3.05 31.31 -19.39
CA GLU A 19 -2.33 31.31 -18.11
C GLU A 19 -2.17 32.71 -17.54
N ALA A 20 -2.16 32.80 -16.20
CA ALA A 20 -1.86 34.02 -15.48
C ALA A 20 -1.30 33.71 -14.09
N TRP A 21 -0.42 34.57 -13.61
CA TRP A 21 -0.14 34.66 -12.18
C TRP A 21 -1.16 35.57 -11.53
N VAL A 22 -1.80 35.11 -10.47
CA VAL A 22 -2.80 35.87 -9.72
C VAL A 22 -2.47 35.89 -8.25
N LYS A 23 -2.71 37.03 -7.62
CA LYS A 23 -2.70 37.21 -6.17
C LYS A 23 -3.99 37.89 -5.79
N GLN A 24 -4.99 37.09 -5.40
CA GLN A 24 -6.27 37.61 -4.97
C GLN A 24 -6.12 38.22 -3.57
N ASN A 25 -6.60 39.44 -3.35
CA ASN A 25 -6.66 40.00 -2.01
C ASN A 25 -7.76 39.29 -1.19
N ASP A 26 -7.55 39.13 0.11
CA ASP A 26 -8.63 38.67 0.99
C ASP A 26 -9.85 39.60 0.85
N SER A 27 -11.03 39.00 0.71
CA SER A 27 -12.21 39.69 0.21
C SER A 27 -13.51 39.07 0.71
N GLU A 28 -14.28 39.84 1.48
CA GLU A 28 -15.63 39.48 1.91
C GLU A 28 -16.69 39.52 0.79
N LYS A 29 -16.33 39.97 -0.42
CA LYS A 29 -17.27 40.02 -1.55
C LYS A 29 -17.82 38.63 -1.84
N SER A 30 -19.13 38.45 -2.00
CA SER A 30 -19.73 37.15 -2.33
C SER A 30 -19.75 36.82 -3.83
N VAL A 31 -19.12 37.65 -4.66
CA VAL A 31 -19.15 37.54 -6.12
C VAL A 31 -17.84 37.01 -6.67
N ASP A 32 -17.93 36.26 -7.77
CA ASP A 32 -16.76 35.76 -8.48
C ASP A 32 -16.01 36.90 -9.16
N GLN A 33 -14.69 36.79 -9.14
CA GLN A 33 -13.77 37.80 -9.62
C GLN A 33 -13.05 37.29 -10.87
N SER A 34 -13.23 37.99 -11.99
CA SER A 34 -12.63 37.60 -13.27
C SER A 34 -11.24 38.18 -13.43
N TYR A 35 -10.23 37.30 -13.47
CA TYR A 35 -8.84 37.68 -13.73
C TYR A 35 -8.54 37.72 -15.24
N VAL A 36 -9.18 36.85 -16.03
CA VAL A 36 -9.25 36.96 -17.50
C VAL A 36 -10.68 36.69 -17.96
N GLY A 37 -11.13 37.43 -18.97
CA GLY A 37 -12.39 37.21 -19.67
C GLY A 37 -12.19 37.33 -21.18
N ILE A 38 -12.76 36.40 -21.93
CA ILE A 38 -12.73 36.40 -23.40
C ILE A 38 -14.18 36.54 -23.88
N HIS A 39 -14.43 37.58 -24.67
CA HIS A 39 -15.79 38.02 -25.02
C HIS A 39 -15.94 38.25 -26.52
N PRO A 40 -17.14 38.14 -27.07
CA PRO A 40 -17.37 38.52 -28.46
C PRO A 40 -17.07 40.01 -28.70
N SER A 41 -16.77 40.36 -29.95
CA SER A 41 -16.40 41.72 -30.37
C SER A 41 -17.52 42.77 -30.26
N ASN A 42 -18.77 42.36 -30.04
CA ASN A 42 -19.90 43.26 -29.85
C ASN A 42 -19.95 43.75 -28.38
N ASP A 43 -20.24 45.03 -28.16
CA ASP A 43 -20.41 45.57 -26.79
C ASP A 43 -21.71 45.10 -26.11
N ARG A 44 -22.42 44.14 -26.71
CA ARG A 44 -23.71 43.67 -26.25
C ARG A 44 -23.49 42.45 -25.36
N ASN A 45 -23.88 42.57 -24.09
CA ASN A 45 -24.22 41.41 -23.27
C ASN A 45 -25.48 40.77 -23.89
N ASP A 46 -25.32 39.93 -24.90
CA ASP A 46 -26.44 39.11 -25.38
C ASP A 46 -26.70 37.92 -24.47
N GLY A 47 -25.79 37.58 -23.54
CA GLY A 47 -25.98 36.44 -22.63
C GLY A 47 -26.10 35.11 -23.38
N ASN A 48 -25.61 35.09 -24.63
CA ASN A 48 -25.78 34.03 -25.63
C ASN A 48 -24.60 33.02 -25.61
N GLY A 49 -24.00 32.75 -24.45
CA GLY A 49 -22.98 31.69 -24.34
C GLY A 49 -21.58 32.00 -24.89
N ASP A 50 -21.42 33.02 -25.74
CA ASP A 50 -20.17 33.29 -26.46
C ASP A 50 -19.01 33.88 -25.60
N SER A 51 -19.11 33.90 -24.27
CA SER A 51 -18.06 34.46 -23.39
C SER A 51 -17.43 33.38 -22.52
N LEU A 52 -16.10 33.31 -22.54
CA LEU A 52 -15.32 32.50 -21.61
C LEU A 52 -14.87 33.32 -20.43
N TYR A 53 -14.92 32.71 -19.26
CA TYR A 53 -14.44 33.34 -18.05
C TYR A 53 -13.40 32.49 -17.34
N PHE A 54 -12.46 33.20 -16.75
CA PHE A 54 -11.42 32.65 -15.89
C PHE A 54 -11.52 33.43 -14.57
N ARG A 55 -12.01 32.75 -13.52
CA ARG A 55 -12.43 33.40 -12.28
C ARG A 55 -11.82 32.76 -11.05
N VAL A 56 -11.72 33.55 -10.00
CA VAL A 56 -11.53 33.10 -8.63
C VAL A 56 -12.74 33.53 -7.82
N THR A 57 -13.32 32.59 -7.06
CA THR A 57 -14.43 32.86 -6.15
C THR A 57 -13.92 33.52 -4.88
N SER A 58 -14.81 34.06 -4.06
CA SER A 58 -14.42 34.70 -2.79
C SER A 58 -13.84 33.75 -1.74
N ASN A 59 -14.09 32.46 -1.90
CA ASN A 59 -13.53 31.40 -1.07
C ASN A 59 -12.42 30.64 -1.79
N GLY A 60 -11.69 31.27 -2.71
CA GLY A 60 -10.49 30.68 -3.31
C GLY A 60 -10.72 29.46 -4.21
N ALA A 61 -11.92 29.26 -4.77
CA ALA A 61 -12.11 28.27 -5.83
C ALA A 61 -11.81 28.90 -7.19
N VAL A 62 -11.11 28.17 -8.05
CA VAL A 62 -10.83 28.57 -9.43
C VAL A 62 -11.93 28.04 -10.34
N ARG A 63 -12.35 28.87 -11.31
CA ARG A 63 -13.37 28.50 -12.30
C ARG A 63 -12.93 28.81 -13.72
N PHE A 64 -13.29 27.90 -14.62
CA PHE A 64 -13.15 28.03 -16.06
C PHE A 64 -14.44 27.51 -16.71
N GLY A 65 -15.10 28.33 -17.52
CA GLY A 65 -16.34 27.92 -18.20
C GLY A 65 -16.88 28.97 -19.16
N ASP A 66 -17.98 28.61 -19.81
CA ASP A 66 -18.81 29.48 -20.64
C ASP A 66 -20.02 30.00 -19.84
N PHE A 67 -20.61 31.09 -20.30
CA PHE A 67 -21.76 31.70 -19.61
C PHE A 67 -23.05 30.88 -19.76
N GLU A 68 -23.12 29.92 -20.69
CA GLU A 68 -24.29 29.06 -20.93
C GLU A 68 -24.48 27.98 -19.86
N GLY A 69 -23.46 27.71 -19.04
CA GLY A 69 -23.64 27.16 -17.69
C GLY A 69 -23.93 25.66 -17.60
N ASN A 70 -23.66 24.87 -18.64
CA ASN A 70 -23.86 23.41 -18.58
C ASN A 70 -22.59 22.62 -18.24
N SER A 71 -21.44 23.26 -18.03
CA SER A 71 -20.15 22.55 -17.90
C SER A 71 -19.03 23.35 -17.20
N ASP A 72 -19.39 24.24 -16.29
CA ASP A 72 -18.44 25.03 -15.50
C ASP A 72 -17.45 24.15 -14.73
N LEU A 73 -16.17 24.22 -15.12
CA LEU A 73 -15.11 23.55 -14.43
C LEU A 73 -14.74 24.37 -13.19
N ARG A 74 -14.85 23.75 -12.00
CA ARG A 74 -14.64 24.44 -10.72
C ARG A 74 -13.87 23.56 -9.75
N THR A 75 -12.80 24.10 -9.19
CA THR A 75 -12.03 23.45 -8.13
C THR A 75 -12.81 23.44 -6.80
N PRO A 76 -12.42 22.63 -5.80
CA PRO A 76 -12.96 22.74 -4.45
C PRO A 76 -12.89 24.16 -3.86
N ARG A 77 -13.67 24.40 -2.81
CA ARG A 77 -13.57 25.65 -2.02
C ARG A 77 -12.25 25.68 -1.27
N ASN A 78 -11.75 26.88 -0.98
CA ASN A 78 -10.49 27.17 -0.31
C ASN A 78 -9.29 26.48 -0.99
N PHE A 79 -9.28 26.49 -2.33
CA PHE A 79 -8.28 25.78 -3.10
C PHE A 79 -7.01 26.60 -3.29
N ILE A 80 -7.16 27.87 -3.66
CA ILE A 80 -6.09 28.87 -3.58
C ILE A 80 -6.28 29.74 -2.34
N GLU A 81 -5.17 30.18 -1.77
CA GLU A 81 -5.17 31.07 -0.61
C GLU A 81 -5.26 32.53 -1.09
N ALA A 82 -5.84 33.38 -0.23
CA ALA A 82 -5.82 34.81 -0.46
C ALA A 82 -4.45 35.38 -0.06
N ASP A 83 -4.07 36.51 -0.65
CA ASP A 83 -2.81 37.21 -0.43
C ASP A 83 -1.54 36.38 -0.74
N THR A 84 -1.69 35.32 -1.53
CA THR A 84 -0.62 34.46 -2.07
C THR A 84 -0.62 34.45 -3.60
N TRP A 85 0.57 34.32 -4.20
CA TRP A 85 0.71 34.17 -5.65
C TRP A 85 0.39 32.74 -6.06
N HIS A 86 -0.49 32.60 -7.04
CA HIS A 86 -0.82 31.34 -7.69
C HIS A 86 -0.72 31.47 -9.21
N HIS A 87 -0.14 30.48 -9.86
CA HIS A 87 -0.15 30.36 -11.31
C HIS A 87 -1.37 29.55 -11.73
N ILE A 88 -2.33 30.18 -12.38
CA ILE A 88 -3.54 29.51 -12.81
C ILE A 88 -3.52 29.39 -14.32
N VAL A 89 -3.75 28.17 -14.81
CA VAL A 89 -3.85 27.85 -16.23
C VAL A 89 -5.18 27.18 -16.49
N ALA A 90 -5.80 27.54 -17.60
CA ALA A 90 -6.97 26.87 -18.13
C ALA A 90 -6.66 26.45 -19.56
N SER A 91 -6.78 25.16 -19.84
CA SER A 91 -6.49 24.55 -21.13
C SER A 91 -7.74 23.89 -21.69
N TYR A 92 -7.92 23.98 -23.01
CA TYR A 92 -8.94 23.24 -23.74
C TYR A 92 -8.27 22.50 -24.89
N ASP A 93 -8.46 21.18 -24.95
CA ASP A 93 -8.01 20.33 -26.04
C ASP A 93 -9.22 19.88 -26.87
N GLN A 94 -9.28 20.38 -28.10
CA GLN A 94 -10.35 20.05 -29.05
C GLN A 94 -10.31 18.58 -29.49
N SER A 95 -9.12 17.96 -29.54
CA SER A 95 -8.97 16.60 -30.05
C SER A 95 -9.64 15.56 -29.15
N SER A 96 -9.58 15.79 -27.84
CA SER A 96 -10.22 14.99 -26.79
C SER A 96 -11.54 15.58 -26.31
N ASN A 97 -11.89 16.81 -26.69
CA ASN A 97 -13.01 17.58 -26.14
C ASN A 97 -12.91 17.70 -24.61
N THR A 98 -11.74 18.09 -24.09
CA THR A 98 -11.51 18.19 -22.64
C THR A 98 -11.07 19.58 -22.24
N ASN A 99 -11.70 20.15 -21.22
CA ASN A 99 -11.19 21.32 -20.51
C ASN A 99 -10.48 20.91 -19.22
N THR A 100 -9.44 21.65 -18.86
CA THR A 100 -8.60 21.34 -17.70
C THR A 100 -8.17 22.62 -17.00
N ILE A 101 -8.30 22.66 -15.67
CA ILE A 101 -7.69 23.70 -14.83
C ILE A 101 -6.38 23.15 -14.28
N PHE A 102 -5.31 23.92 -14.42
CA PHE A 102 -4.06 23.73 -13.71
C PHE A 102 -3.85 24.87 -12.72
N VAL A 103 -3.30 24.55 -11.55
CA VAL A 103 -2.87 25.55 -10.56
C VAL A 103 -1.47 25.18 -10.09
N ASP A 104 -0.60 26.17 -10.02
CA ASP A 104 0.78 26.05 -9.59
C ASP A 104 1.55 24.95 -10.35
N GLY A 105 1.29 24.93 -11.67
CA GLY A 105 1.95 24.04 -12.62
C GLY A 105 1.32 22.65 -12.76
N ARG A 106 0.17 22.37 -12.15
CA ARG A 106 -0.40 21.00 -12.10
C ARG A 106 -1.86 20.94 -12.47
N GLU A 107 -2.25 19.87 -13.15
CA GLU A 107 -3.65 19.57 -13.41
C GLU A 107 -4.40 19.35 -12.08
N VAL A 108 -5.53 20.02 -11.93
CA VAL A 108 -6.36 19.99 -10.72
C VAL A 108 -7.68 19.28 -10.98
N ILE A 109 -8.32 19.61 -12.10
CA ILE A 109 -9.61 19.08 -12.48
C ILE A 109 -9.71 19.17 -13.99
N SER A 110 -10.33 18.16 -14.59
CA SER A 110 -10.67 18.12 -16.01
C SER A 110 -12.08 17.59 -16.19
N ASN A 111 -12.71 17.97 -17.31
CA ASN A 111 -14.02 17.45 -17.69
C ASN A 111 -14.16 17.42 -19.21
N ASN A 112 -15.12 16.64 -19.69
CA ASN A 112 -15.53 16.68 -21.09
C ASN A 112 -16.26 18.00 -21.37
N GLN A 113 -15.83 18.67 -22.43
CA GLN A 113 -16.29 19.98 -22.84
C GLN A 113 -16.50 20.00 -24.36
N GLY A 114 -17.69 20.40 -24.81
CA GLY A 114 -17.96 20.62 -26.22
C GLY A 114 -17.07 21.72 -26.81
N ALA A 115 -17.10 21.89 -28.13
CA ALA A 115 -16.35 22.94 -28.78
C ALA A 115 -16.79 24.33 -28.30
N PHE A 116 -15.81 25.19 -27.99
CA PHE A 116 -16.08 26.59 -27.73
C PHE A 116 -16.21 27.36 -29.04
N GLU A 117 -17.32 28.07 -29.20
CA GLU A 117 -17.56 28.95 -30.35
C GLU A 117 -17.34 30.40 -29.89
N ASN A 118 -16.29 31.06 -30.39
CA ASN A 118 -16.06 32.48 -30.10
C ASN A 118 -15.33 33.16 -31.25
N GLN A 119 -16.10 33.86 -32.10
CA GLN A 119 -15.56 34.56 -33.26
C GLN A 119 -15.21 36.01 -32.93
N ASN A 120 -13.97 36.42 -33.25
CA ASN A 120 -13.45 37.78 -33.05
C ASN A 120 -13.47 38.23 -31.59
N ALA A 121 -12.75 37.50 -30.73
CA ALA A 121 -12.80 37.76 -29.31
C ALA A 121 -12.02 39.01 -28.88
N ARG A 122 -12.52 39.71 -27.86
CA ARG A 122 -11.77 40.70 -27.07
C ARG A 122 -11.37 40.07 -25.74
N VAL A 123 -10.15 40.36 -25.29
CA VAL A 123 -9.64 39.91 -24.00
C VAL A 123 -9.68 41.05 -22.99
N LEU A 124 -10.27 40.78 -21.84
CA LEU A 124 -10.29 41.65 -20.67
C LEU A 124 -9.46 41.04 -19.56
N ILE A 125 -8.49 41.80 -19.05
CA ILE A 125 -7.69 41.39 -17.88
C ILE A 125 -8.23 42.11 -16.64
N GLY A 126 -8.57 41.33 -15.61
CA GLY A 126 -9.05 41.82 -14.31
C GLY A 126 -10.45 42.42 -14.32
N ALA A 127 -11.27 42.14 -15.35
CA ALA A 127 -12.59 42.72 -15.50
C ALA A 127 -13.54 41.82 -16.30
N TRP A 128 -14.83 42.00 -16.06
CA TRP A 128 -15.94 41.48 -16.86
C TRP A 128 -16.71 42.66 -17.50
N PRO A 129 -17.31 42.54 -18.71
CA PRO A 129 -18.00 43.65 -19.38
C PRO A 129 -19.16 44.20 -18.55
N ASN A 130 -19.37 45.52 -18.64
CA ASN A 130 -20.43 46.29 -17.94
C ASN A 130 -20.29 46.31 -16.41
N ILE A 131 -19.25 47.04 -15.96
CA ILE A 131 -18.97 47.64 -14.63
C ILE A 131 -19.95 47.20 -13.51
N GLY A 132 -19.55 46.14 -12.80
CA GLY A 132 -20.14 45.64 -11.55
C GLY A 132 -19.08 44.95 -10.68
N ASP A 133 -19.48 44.34 -9.55
CA ASP A 133 -18.58 43.82 -8.49
C ASP A 133 -17.68 42.63 -8.87
N GLN A 134 -17.70 42.16 -10.12
CA GLN A 134 -16.93 41.00 -10.61
C GLN A 134 -15.51 41.33 -11.10
N ALA A 135 -15.06 42.59 -10.93
CA ALA A 135 -13.68 42.96 -11.18
C ALA A 135 -12.73 42.21 -10.24
N PHE A 136 -11.54 41.85 -10.74
CA PHE A 136 -10.54 41.19 -9.93
C PHE A 136 -10.02 42.12 -8.83
N ASN A 137 -10.13 41.68 -7.57
CA ASN A 137 -9.56 42.39 -6.43
C ASN A 137 -8.23 41.73 -6.06
N GLY A 138 -7.13 42.22 -6.64
CA GLY A 138 -5.82 41.63 -6.44
C GLY A 138 -4.81 42.13 -7.46
N VAL A 139 -3.71 41.40 -7.58
CA VAL A 139 -2.65 41.64 -8.57
C VAL A 139 -2.65 40.49 -9.57
N ILE A 140 -2.46 40.82 -10.85
CA ILE A 140 -2.32 39.86 -11.95
C ILE A 140 -1.00 40.17 -12.66
N ASP A 141 -0.23 39.14 -12.98
CA ASP A 141 1.02 39.26 -13.73
C ASP A 141 1.16 38.11 -14.75
N GLU A 142 2.07 38.26 -15.71
CA GLU A 142 2.48 37.22 -16.67
C GLU A 142 1.28 36.53 -17.38
N VAL A 143 0.30 37.32 -17.84
CA VAL A 143 -0.85 36.80 -18.59
C VAL A 143 -0.42 36.40 -19.99
N ALA A 144 -0.69 35.16 -20.38
CA ALA A 144 -0.43 34.65 -21.72
C ALA A 144 -1.60 33.81 -22.26
N VAL A 145 -1.73 33.79 -23.59
CA VAL A 145 -2.70 32.98 -24.32
C VAL A 145 -1.98 32.26 -25.45
N TYR A 146 -2.28 30.98 -25.62
CA TYR A 146 -1.72 30.09 -26.64
C TYR A 146 -2.85 29.51 -27.49
N ASP A 147 -2.58 29.31 -28.77
CA ASP A 147 -3.45 28.69 -29.79
C ASP A 147 -3.33 27.15 -29.82
N GLU A 148 -2.87 26.57 -28.71
CA GLU A 148 -2.74 25.13 -28.52
C GLU A 148 -3.03 24.75 -27.06
N ALA A 149 -3.38 23.48 -26.84
CA ALA A 149 -3.39 22.90 -25.50
C ALA A 149 -1.96 22.60 -25.08
N LEU A 150 -1.41 23.38 -24.14
CA LEU A 150 -0.05 23.16 -23.64
C LEU A 150 0.04 21.83 -22.90
N SER A 151 1.17 21.14 -23.05
CA SER A 151 1.43 19.92 -22.27
C SER A 151 1.62 20.25 -20.78
N PRO A 152 1.29 19.30 -19.87
CA PRO A 152 1.51 19.47 -18.43
C PRO A 152 2.96 19.84 -18.08
N GLU A 153 3.95 19.30 -18.80
CA GLU A 153 5.38 19.60 -18.59
C GLU A 153 5.72 21.05 -18.95
N ARG A 154 5.12 21.57 -20.04
CA ARG A 154 5.34 22.96 -20.45
C ARG A 154 4.70 23.93 -19.46
N ILE A 155 3.48 23.64 -19.00
CA ILE A 155 2.80 24.41 -17.95
C ILE A 155 3.63 24.41 -16.65
N THR A 156 4.16 23.25 -16.27
CA THR A 156 5.07 23.13 -15.12
C THR A 156 6.32 24.00 -15.31
N SER A 157 6.91 24.01 -16.51
CA SER A 157 8.06 24.86 -16.82
C SER A 157 7.73 26.36 -16.72
N HIS A 158 6.56 26.79 -17.18
CA HIS A 158 6.13 28.19 -17.08
C HIS A 158 5.98 28.61 -15.61
N TYR A 159 5.35 27.76 -14.81
CA TYR A 159 5.24 27.94 -13.37
C TYR A 159 6.60 28.14 -12.68
N LEU A 160 7.55 27.21 -12.91
CA LEU A 160 8.87 27.28 -12.27
C LEU A 160 9.66 28.54 -12.67
N ARG A 161 9.43 29.07 -13.87
CA ARG A 161 10.02 30.34 -14.32
C ARG A 161 9.36 31.53 -13.63
N GLY A 162 8.03 31.56 -13.58
CA GLY A 162 7.26 32.63 -12.93
C GLY A 162 7.56 32.75 -11.44
N GLN A 163 7.73 31.63 -10.72
CA GLN A 163 8.12 31.63 -9.30
C GLN A 163 9.42 32.41 -9.06
N ARG A 164 10.43 32.20 -9.91
CA ARG A 164 11.73 32.89 -9.80
C ARG A 164 11.58 34.39 -10.08
N ASN A 165 10.77 34.76 -11.07
CA ASN A 165 10.55 36.15 -11.44
C ASN A 165 9.80 36.94 -10.37
N LEU A 166 8.81 36.31 -9.73
CA LEU A 166 7.95 36.94 -8.72
C LEU A 166 8.51 36.85 -7.28
N GLY A 167 9.66 36.20 -7.09
CA GLY A 167 10.27 36.02 -5.76
C GLY A 167 9.43 35.15 -4.82
N VAL A 168 8.62 34.25 -5.37
CA VAL A 168 7.81 33.30 -4.59
C VAL A 168 8.73 32.23 -4.01
N SER A 169 8.67 32.02 -2.69
CA SER A 169 9.50 31.02 -2.01
C SER A 169 9.18 29.62 -2.51
N PRO A 170 10.18 28.75 -2.76
CA PRO A 170 9.95 27.33 -3.06
C PRO A 170 9.19 26.58 -1.95
N GLU A 171 9.15 27.13 -0.73
CA GLU A 171 8.48 26.55 0.44
C GLU A 171 6.97 26.79 0.48
N SER A 172 6.39 27.61 -0.42
CA SER A 172 4.94 27.79 -0.55
C SER A 172 4.30 26.83 -1.55
N LEU A 173 5.04 25.80 -1.97
CA LEU A 173 4.55 24.76 -2.85
C LEU A 173 3.75 23.73 -2.03
N PRO A 174 2.54 23.30 -2.45
CA PRO A 174 2.16 21.92 -2.15
C PRO A 174 3.28 21.03 -2.72
N ASP A 175 3.74 20.00 -2.01
CA ASP A 175 4.77 19.08 -2.54
C ASP A 175 4.37 18.59 -3.92
N ARG A 176 5.31 18.47 -4.89
CA ARG A 176 5.03 17.85 -6.21
C ARG A 176 4.21 16.57 -6.01
N ALA A 177 3.28 16.29 -6.92
CA ALA A 177 2.82 14.91 -7.11
C ALA A 177 4.05 14.13 -7.59
N ALA A 178 4.93 13.81 -6.67
CA ALA A 178 6.14 13.06 -6.90
C ALA A 178 5.72 11.63 -6.68
N ASN A 179 5.86 10.82 -7.71
CA ASN A 179 5.68 9.39 -7.57
C ASN A 179 6.70 8.89 -6.55
N ALA A 180 6.28 8.01 -5.65
CA ALA A 180 7.20 7.45 -4.67
C ALA A 180 8.22 6.53 -5.37
N GLY A 181 9.43 6.49 -4.84
CA GLY A 181 10.53 5.72 -5.42
C GLY A 181 10.34 4.21 -5.29
N LYS A 182 11.03 3.45 -6.14
CA LYS A 182 11.09 1.99 -6.03
C LYS A 182 12.12 1.58 -4.96
N ILE A 183 11.77 0.61 -4.12
CA ILE A 183 12.68 -0.01 -3.16
C ILE A 183 12.96 -1.45 -3.61
N THR A 184 14.23 -1.84 -3.66
CA THR A 184 14.62 -3.24 -3.92
C THR A 184 15.63 -3.68 -2.86
N VAL A 185 15.31 -4.78 -2.16
CA VAL A 185 16.16 -5.33 -1.10
C VAL A 185 16.52 -6.76 -1.45
N ASN A 186 17.82 -7.06 -1.49
CA ASN A 186 18.35 -8.41 -1.66
C ASN A 186 19.32 -8.70 -0.51
N ALA A 187 18.96 -9.68 0.33
CA ALA A 187 19.75 -10.06 1.50
C ALA A 187 19.47 -11.52 1.88
N ASP A 188 20.33 -12.17 2.68
CA ASP A 188 20.03 -13.53 3.16
C ASP A 188 18.89 -13.54 4.18
N ASP A 189 18.89 -12.57 5.10
CA ASP A 189 17.96 -12.47 6.22
C ASP A 189 17.62 -10.99 6.45
N ILE A 190 16.34 -10.69 6.66
CA ILE A 190 15.82 -9.34 6.89
C ILE A 190 14.91 -9.36 8.13
N THR A 191 15.13 -8.41 9.04
CA THR A 191 14.24 -8.14 10.17
C THR A 191 13.87 -6.67 10.17
N ILE A 192 12.57 -6.39 10.22
CA ILE A 192 11.99 -5.05 10.35
C ILE A 192 11.24 -5.04 11.68
N SER A 193 11.71 -4.24 12.65
CA SER A 193 11.20 -4.26 14.03
C SER A 193 11.20 -2.88 14.66
N GLY A 194 10.15 -2.61 15.44
CA GLY A 194 10.09 -1.50 16.37
C GLY A 194 9.53 -0.21 15.80
N VAL A 195 9.28 0.74 16.70
CA VAL A 195 8.82 2.10 16.40
C VAL A 195 9.80 3.13 16.98
N SER A 196 9.70 4.39 16.56
CA SER A 196 10.53 5.46 17.10
C SER A 196 10.34 5.58 18.62
N PRO A 197 11.44 5.62 19.41
CA PRO A 197 11.35 5.77 20.87
C PRO A 197 10.70 7.07 21.33
N THR A 198 10.66 8.09 20.46
CA THR A 198 10.11 9.42 20.77
C THR A 198 8.73 9.65 20.18
N ASN A 199 8.32 8.83 19.20
CA ASN A 199 6.98 8.89 18.62
C ASN A 199 6.55 7.49 18.14
N SER A 200 5.67 6.85 18.90
CA SER A 200 5.17 5.51 18.60
C SER A 200 4.35 5.39 17.32
N ASP A 201 4.01 6.51 16.69
CA ASP A 201 3.30 6.55 15.41
C ASP A 201 4.24 6.39 14.21
N ILE A 202 5.55 6.49 14.44
CA ILE A 202 6.57 6.30 13.39
C ILE A 202 7.14 4.90 13.54
N ALA A 203 6.69 3.97 12.70
CA ALA A 203 7.23 2.61 12.65
C ALA A 203 8.59 2.56 11.93
N SER A 204 9.41 1.59 12.29
CA SER A 204 10.56 1.19 11.47
C SER A 204 10.03 0.41 10.28
N GLY A 205 10.45 0.77 9.07
CA GLY A 205 9.89 0.10 7.90
C GLY A 205 10.56 0.38 6.57
N LEU A 206 10.12 -0.39 5.58
CA LEU A 206 10.34 -0.11 4.17
C LEU A 206 9.10 0.60 3.65
N VAL A 207 9.22 1.89 3.33
CA VAL A 207 8.08 2.73 2.99
C VAL A 207 8.30 3.37 1.63
N SER A 208 7.39 3.06 0.70
CA SER A 208 7.28 3.71 -0.61
C SER A 208 5.91 4.34 -0.68
N SER A 209 5.79 5.52 -0.07
CA SER A 209 4.52 6.24 0.05
C SER A 209 4.55 7.58 -0.68
N SER A 210 3.40 7.92 -1.25
CA SER A 210 3.11 9.21 -1.85
C SER A 210 2.01 9.87 -1.02
N SER A 211 2.32 11.01 -0.41
CA SER A 211 1.46 11.66 0.58
C SER A 211 1.11 13.09 0.18
N GLY A 212 0.16 13.70 0.90
CA GLY A 212 -0.36 15.05 0.61
C GLY A 212 -1.62 15.05 -0.25
N ASN A 213 -2.31 16.19 -0.31
CA ASN A 213 -3.58 16.35 -1.04
C ASN A 213 -3.42 16.24 -2.57
N PHE A 214 -2.18 16.12 -3.05
CA PHE A 214 -1.79 16.00 -4.44
C PHE A 214 -0.68 14.95 -4.60
N SER A 215 -0.90 13.75 -4.07
CA SER A 215 0.06 12.64 -4.13
C SER A 215 0.13 12.03 -5.54
N GLY A 216 1.34 11.76 -6.04
CA GLY A 216 1.58 10.96 -7.27
C GLY A 216 1.45 9.46 -7.00
N GLU A 217 1.71 8.61 -7.99
CA GLU A 217 1.63 7.15 -7.84
C GLU A 217 2.63 6.64 -6.77
N ALA A 218 2.23 5.66 -5.97
CA ALA A 218 3.20 5.03 -5.06
C ALA A 218 4.13 4.08 -5.83
N GLY A 219 5.38 3.98 -5.40
CA GLY A 219 6.37 3.09 -5.99
C GLY A 219 6.13 1.63 -5.61
N THR A 220 7.04 0.77 -6.06
CA THR A 220 6.99 -0.68 -5.77
C THR A 220 8.07 -1.05 -4.76
N ILE A 221 7.76 -1.97 -3.85
CA ILE A 221 8.75 -2.62 -2.98
C ILE A 221 8.97 -4.05 -3.46
N THR A 222 10.22 -4.42 -3.71
CA THR A 222 10.61 -5.80 -4.06
C THR A 222 11.64 -6.31 -3.05
N ILE A 223 11.37 -7.48 -2.46
CA ILE A 223 12.23 -8.09 -1.45
C ILE A 223 12.56 -9.52 -1.88
N ASP A 224 13.85 -9.81 -2.01
CA ASP A 224 14.40 -11.15 -2.25
C ASP A 224 15.27 -11.56 -1.05
N THR A 225 14.86 -12.60 -0.32
CA THR A 225 15.60 -13.06 0.87
C THR A 225 15.43 -14.54 1.16
N ASN A 226 16.22 -15.14 2.05
CA ASN A 226 15.89 -16.47 2.59
C ASN A 226 14.87 -16.34 3.72
N SER A 227 15.06 -15.37 4.63
CA SER A 227 14.15 -15.13 5.74
C SER A 227 13.75 -13.65 5.83
N LEU A 228 12.44 -13.40 5.96
CA LEU A 228 11.90 -12.08 6.26
C LEU A 228 11.07 -12.16 7.55
N LYS A 229 11.38 -11.30 8.50
CA LYS A 229 10.61 -11.09 9.73
C LYS A 229 10.16 -9.63 9.84
N VAL A 230 8.87 -9.41 10.01
CA VAL A 230 8.27 -8.10 10.32
C VAL A 230 7.61 -8.24 11.68
N GLU A 231 8.15 -7.57 12.70
CA GLU A 231 7.73 -7.75 14.10
C GLU A 231 7.69 -6.45 14.89
N ASP A 232 7.18 -6.48 16.12
CA ASP A 232 7.16 -5.35 17.04
C ASP A 232 6.63 -4.04 16.40
N ARG A 233 5.50 -4.12 15.70
CA ARG A 233 4.88 -3.01 14.94
C ARG A 233 5.73 -2.45 13.78
N GLY A 234 6.74 -3.18 13.31
CA GLY A 234 7.47 -2.85 12.10
C GLY A 234 6.58 -2.91 10.85
N GLU A 235 6.91 -2.15 9.81
CA GLU A 235 6.07 -2.01 8.62
C GLU A 235 6.78 -2.24 7.27
N ILE A 236 6.05 -2.80 6.31
CA ILE A 236 6.34 -2.68 4.88
C ILE A 236 5.12 -2.05 4.24
N ASN A 237 5.28 -0.83 3.71
CA ASN A 237 4.15 0.02 3.33
C ASN A 237 4.34 0.60 1.94
N VAL A 238 3.38 0.31 1.05
CA VAL A 238 3.20 1.02 -0.22
C VAL A 238 1.86 1.73 -0.17
N SER A 239 1.88 3.05 -0.21
CA SER A 239 0.65 3.83 -0.04
C SER A 239 0.59 5.08 -0.89
N SER A 240 -0.62 5.40 -1.36
CA SER A 240 -0.94 6.65 -2.05
C SER A 240 -2.18 7.28 -1.44
N LYS A 241 -2.25 8.62 -1.40
CA LYS A 241 -3.44 9.32 -0.90
C LYS A 241 -4.50 9.53 -1.98
N THR A 242 -4.09 9.84 -3.20
CA THR A 242 -4.98 10.31 -4.28
C THR A 242 -4.73 9.63 -5.63
N ALA A 243 -3.58 9.00 -5.83
CA ALA A 243 -3.24 8.27 -7.05
C ALA A 243 -3.23 6.75 -6.83
N GLN A 244 -2.90 5.97 -7.86
CA GLN A 244 -2.73 4.53 -7.72
C GLN A 244 -1.55 4.18 -6.80
N ALA A 245 -1.73 3.22 -5.90
CA ALA A 245 -0.61 2.66 -5.16
C ALA A 245 0.12 1.58 -5.99
N GLY A 246 1.44 1.51 -5.89
CA GLY A 246 2.23 0.44 -6.49
C GLY A 246 2.09 -0.89 -5.75
N ASP A 247 2.91 -1.86 -6.12
CA ASP A 247 2.83 -3.22 -5.58
C ASP A 247 3.88 -3.49 -4.48
N ILE A 248 3.61 -4.50 -3.65
CA ILE A 248 4.62 -5.18 -2.83
C ILE A 248 4.85 -6.59 -3.38
N ARG A 249 6.12 -6.93 -3.66
CA ARG A 249 6.54 -8.26 -4.09
C ARG A 249 7.58 -8.82 -3.12
N ILE A 250 7.29 -9.97 -2.51
CA ILE A 250 8.16 -10.65 -1.55
C ILE A 250 8.46 -12.05 -2.06
N ASN A 251 9.73 -12.37 -2.24
CA ASN A 251 10.24 -13.71 -2.48
C ASN A 251 11.09 -14.12 -1.28
N SER A 252 10.62 -15.11 -0.51
CA SER A 252 11.37 -15.61 0.65
C SER A 252 11.24 -17.11 0.87
N ASN A 253 12.16 -17.77 1.56
CA ASN A 253 11.89 -19.15 1.99
C ASN A 253 10.95 -19.16 3.21
N SER A 254 11.12 -18.20 4.11
CA SER A 254 10.28 -18.05 5.30
C SER A 254 9.90 -16.59 5.52
N LEU A 255 8.59 -16.32 5.54
CA LEU A 255 8.01 -15.04 5.93
C LEU A 255 7.31 -15.17 7.28
N LYS A 256 7.67 -14.31 8.22
CA LYS A 256 7.00 -14.17 9.51
C LYS A 256 6.55 -12.73 9.71
N VAL A 257 5.27 -12.55 10.03
CA VAL A 257 4.72 -11.26 10.45
C VAL A 257 4.11 -11.49 11.83
N GLU A 258 4.74 -10.92 12.85
CA GLU A 258 4.45 -11.21 14.26
C GLU A 258 4.28 -9.91 15.05
N ASP A 259 3.69 -9.97 16.24
CA ASP A 259 3.74 -8.88 17.24
C ASP A 259 3.33 -7.50 16.67
N GLU A 260 2.14 -7.44 16.06
CA GLU A 260 1.56 -6.27 15.40
C GLU A 260 2.33 -5.77 14.17
N GLY A 261 3.25 -6.57 13.63
CA GLY A 261 3.89 -6.30 12.34
C GLY A 261 2.88 -6.25 11.20
N ILE A 262 3.15 -5.39 10.22
CA ILE A 262 2.20 -5.10 9.15
C ILE A 262 2.86 -5.01 7.77
N ILE A 263 2.21 -5.59 6.76
CA ILE A 263 2.56 -5.45 5.36
C ILE A 263 1.33 -4.95 4.62
N THR A 264 1.39 -3.73 4.09
CA THR A 264 0.22 -3.04 3.55
C THR A 264 0.49 -2.43 2.19
N VAL A 265 -0.43 -2.67 1.26
CA VAL A 265 -0.63 -1.86 0.06
C VAL A 265 -1.96 -1.13 0.20
N ARG A 266 -1.98 0.20 0.10
CA ARG A 266 -3.23 0.95 0.26
C ARG A 266 -3.32 2.19 -0.60
N SER A 267 -4.55 2.59 -0.91
CA SER A 267 -4.83 3.86 -1.53
C SER A 267 -6.14 4.44 -1.01
N GLU A 268 -6.10 5.70 -0.55
CA GLU A 268 -7.25 6.36 0.07
C GLU A 268 -8.29 6.85 -0.95
N ASN A 269 -7.86 7.54 -2.00
CA ASN A 269 -8.75 8.10 -3.02
C ASN A 269 -8.37 7.65 -4.45
N GLY A 270 -7.74 6.47 -4.55
CA GLY A 270 -7.35 5.84 -5.81
C GLY A 270 -7.30 4.32 -5.67
N VAL A 271 -6.93 3.61 -6.72
CA VAL A 271 -6.83 2.14 -6.71
C VAL A 271 -5.56 1.70 -5.97
N ALA A 272 -5.66 0.76 -5.03
CA ALA A 272 -4.47 0.19 -4.42
C ALA A 272 -3.83 -0.89 -5.32
N GLY A 273 -2.51 -1.03 -5.25
CA GLY A 273 -1.77 -2.07 -5.97
C GLY A 273 -1.89 -3.44 -5.32
N ASN A 274 -1.13 -4.42 -5.78
CA ASN A 274 -1.24 -5.80 -5.33
C ASN A 274 -0.15 -6.17 -4.31
N LEU A 275 -0.49 -7.08 -3.39
CA LEU A 275 0.45 -7.76 -2.51
C LEU A 275 0.71 -9.17 -3.02
N ILE A 276 1.94 -9.45 -3.43
CA ILE A 276 2.35 -10.75 -3.99
C ILE A 276 3.45 -11.33 -3.11
N ILE A 277 3.17 -12.50 -2.52
CA ILE A 277 4.09 -13.22 -1.65
C ILE A 277 4.37 -14.60 -2.24
N ASN A 278 5.63 -14.86 -2.58
CA ASN A 278 6.13 -16.17 -2.94
C ASN A 278 6.98 -16.69 -1.77
N ALA A 279 6.51 -17.72 -1.07
CA ALA A 279 7.26 -18.30 0.04
C ALA A 279 7.17 -19.82 0.17
N ASN A 280 8.10 -20.45 0.89
CA ASN A 280 7.88 -21.84 1.30
C ASN A 280 6.95 -21.88 2.52
N SER A 281 7.18 -20.99 3.50
CA SER A 281 6.38 -20.89 4.72
C SER A 281 5.96 -19.46 5.04
N LEU A 282 4.73 -19.30 5.52
CA LEU A 282 4.15 -18.05 6.02
C LEU A 282 3.61 -18.26 7.44
N LEU A 283 4.04 -17.42 8.38
CA LEU A 283 3.48 -17.34 9.72
C LEU A 283 2.95 -15.94 9.95
N LEU A 284 1.66 -15.84 10.28
CA LEU A 284 1.06 -14.66 10.89
C LEU A 284 0.77 -14.98 12.36
N ASN A 285 1.23 -14.11 13.26
CA ASN A 285 1.05 -14.26 14.69
C ASN A 285 0.79 -12.90 15.32
N ASN A 286 -0.48 -12.49 15.44
CA ASN A 286 -0.86 -11.09 15.62
C ASN A 286 -0.23 -10.20 14.52
N GLY A 287 -0.16 -10.71 13.29
CA GLY A 287 0.42 -10.04 12.13
C GLY A 287 -0.64 -9.78 11.06
N ARG A 288 -0.45 -8.73 10.26
CA ARG A 288 -1.44 -8.26 9.27
C ARG A 288 -0.86 -8.17 7.86
N LEU A 289 -1.58 -8.73 6.89
CA LEU A 289 -1.35 -8.56 5.46
C LEU A 289 -2.55 -7.84 4.85
N GLU A 290 -2.35 -6.65 4.30
CA GLU A 290 -3.45 -5.77 3.91
C GLU A 290 -3.28 -5.19 2.51
N ALA A 291 -4.36 -5.22 1.74
CA ALA A 291 -4.47 -4.71 0.40
C ALA A 291 -5.78 -3.91 0.31
N GLU A 292 -5.74 -2.65 0.71
CA GLU A 292 -6.95 -1.86 0.97
C GLU A 292 -7.21 -0.81 -0.11
N THR A 293 -8.37 -0.89 -0.75
CA THR A 293 -8.84 0.12 -1.72
C THR A 293 -9.98 0.92 -1.12
N ALA A 294 -9.78 2.22 -0.87
CA ALA A 294 -10.81 3.00 -0.21
C ALA A 294 -11.80 3.69 -1.16
N GLN A 295 -11.41 3.96 -2.41
CA GLN A 295 -12.30 4.48 -3.46
C GLN A 295 -11.76 4.13 -4.85
N THR A 296 -12.62 3.72 -5.77
CA THR A 296 -12.28 3.51 -7.19
C THR A 296 -12.86 4.64 -8.04
N PRO A 297 -12.08 5.29 -8.93
CA PRO A 297 -12.60 6.32 -9.84
C PRO A 297 -13.69 5.78 -10.79
N ASN A 298 -13.61 4.50 -11.13
CA ASN A 298 -14.55 3.84 -12.03
C ASN A 298 -15.29 2.69 -11.33
N PRO A 299 -16.63 2.62 -11.43
CA PRO A 299 -17.40 1.47 -10.96
C PRO A 299 -16.97 0.18 -11.69
N GLY A 300 -16.62 -0.88 -10.94
CA GLY A 300 -16.28 -2.20 -11.48
C GLY A 300 -14.78 -2.52 -11.58
N GLU A 301 -13.88 -1.59 -11.23
CA GLU A 301 -12.48 -1.91 -11.00
C GLU A 301 -12.34 -2.77 -9.74
N SER A 302 -11.68 -3.94 -9.87
CA SER A 302 -11.39 -4.78 -8.70
C SER A 302 -10.43 -4.07 -7.75
N GLY A 303 -10.70 -4.14 -6.45
CA GLY A 303 -9.78 -3.67 -5.42
C GLY A 303 -8.44 -4.41 -5.43
N ALA A 304 -7.51 -3.91 -4.65
CA ALA A 304 -6.17 -4.46 -4.46
C ALA A 304 -6.19 -5.95 -4.08
N ASN A 305 -5.46 -6.78 -4.85
CA ASN A 305 -5.48 -8.22 -4.65
C ASN A 305 -4.31 -8.69 -3.78
N ILE A 306 -4.55 -9.77 -3.02
CA ILE A 306 -3.51 -10.51 -2.31
C ILE A 306 -3.31 -11.86 -2.98
N THR A 307 -2.07 -12.15 -3.41
CA THR A 307 -1.68 -13.46 -3.95
C THR A 307 -0.61 -14.07 -3.06
N LEU A 308 -0.93 -15.21 -2.44
CA LEU A 308 -0.05 -16.00 -1.60
C LEU A 308 0.31 -17.30 -2.31
N ASN A 309 1.50 -17.35 -2.91
CA ASN A 309 2.05 -18.56 -3.50
C ASN A 309 2.95 -19.24 -2.45
N VAL A 310 2.35 -20.09 -1.60
CA VAL A 310 3.03 -20.72 -0.47
C VAL A 310 3.08 -22.23 -0.64
N SER A 311 4.28 -22.81 -0.68
CA SER A 311 4.44 -24.22 -1.07
C SER A 311 4.41 -25.26 0.05
N ASP A 312 4.57 -24.87 1.32
CA ASP A 312 4.62 -25.81 2.45
C ASP A 312 3.52 -25.51 3.48
N LEU A 313 3.59 -24.35 4.14
CA LEU A 313 2.78 -24.10 5.34
C LEU A 313 2.37 -22.64 5.49
N ILE A 314 1.08 -22.40 5.74
CA ILE A 314 0.54 -21.14 6.23
C ILE A 314 -0.01 -21.36 7.64
N GLN A 315 0.42 -20.54 8.60
CA GLN A 315 -0.09 -20.55 9.97
C GLN A 315 -0.67 -19.18 10.33
N LEU A 316 -1.91 -19.17 10.84
CA LEU A 316 -2.58 -17.97 11.36
C LEU A 316 -2.81 -18.12 12.87
N LYS A 317 -2.29 -17.20 13.67
CA LYS A 317 -2.34 -17.24 15.15
C LYS A 317 -2.71 -15.87 15.73
N ASN A 318 -3.32 -15.87 16.92
CA ASN A 318 -3.45 -14.68 17.78
C ASN A 318 -4.00 -13.44 17.04
N GLU A 319 -5.23 -13.50 16.52
CA GLU A 319 -5.88 -12.38 15.80
C GLU A 319 -5.15 -11.93 14.52
N SER A 320 -4.58 -12.88 13.76
CA SER A 320 -3.91 -12.54 12.49
C SER A 320 -4.90 -12.21 11.38
N LEU A 321 -4.53 -11.32 10.46
CA LEU A 321 -5.42 -10.85 9.40
C LEU A 321 -4.78 -10.95 8.01
N ILE A 322 -5.54 -11.48 7.06
CA ILE A 322 -5.28 -11.34 5.62
C ILE A 322 -6.48 -10.61 5.03
N SER A 323 -6.30 -9.36 4.60
CA SER A 323 -7.43 -8.51 4.18
C SER A 323 -7.18 -7.82 2.84
N ALA A 324 -8.05 -8.09 1.87
CA ALA A 324 -8.16 -7.36 0.60
C ALA A 324 -9.42 -6.48 0.58
N GLN A 325 -9.84 -5.99 1.75
CA GLN A 325 -11.10 -5.25 1.91
C GLN A 325 -11.13 -3.96 1.11
N ALA A 326 -12.34 -3.55 0.72
CA ALA A 326 -12.59 -2.25 0.11
C ALA A 326 -13.54 -1.40 0.97
N SER A 327 -13.34 -0.08 0.92
CA SER A 327 -14.22 0.89 1.59
C SER A 327 -15.06 1.68 0.60
N GLY A 328 -16.09 2.38 1.10
CA GLY A 328 -17.03 3.10 0.24
C GLY A 328 -17.68 2.15 -0.78
N GLU A 329 -17.96 2.67 -1.97
CA GLU A 329 -18.61 1.92 -3.07
C GLU A 329 -17.62 1.08 -3.90
N ALA A 330 -16.35 1.00 -3.50
CA ALA A 330 -15.32 0.23 -4.21
C ALA A 330 -15.58 -1.29 -4.12
N THR A 331 -15.15 -2.02 -5.15
CA THR A 331 -15.24 -3.49 -5.16
C THR A 331 -14.10 -4.09 -4.33
N GLY A 332 -14.40 -5.09 -3.51
CA GLY A 332 -13.43 -5.83 -2.70
C GLY A 332 -12.35 -6.46 -3.58
N GLY A 333 -11.11 -6.46 -3.10
CA GLY A 333 -10.01 -7.12 -3.77
C GLY A 333 -10.10 -8.65 -3.65
N ASN A 334 -9.49 -9.37 -4.57
CA ASN A 334 -9.48 -10.83 -4.52
C ASN A 334 -8.31 -11.34 -3.67
N ILE A 335 -8.54 -12.44 -2.94
CA ILE A 335 -7.49 -13.17 -2.21
C ILE A 335 -7.31 -14.53 -2.87
N THR A 336 -6.07 -14.85 -3.22
CA THR A 336 -5.73 -16.17 -3.78
C THR A 336 -4.60 -16.81 -2.99
N ILE A 337 -4.84 -18.00 -2.43
CA ILE A 337 -3.84 -18.87 -1.82
C ILE A 337 -3.57 -20.04 -2.78
N ASN A 338 -2.32 -20.20 -3.19
CA ASN A 338 -1.87 -21.17 -4.20
C ASN A 338 -0.68 -22.01 -3.71
N ASN A 339 -0.32 -22.99 -4.54
CA ASN A 339 0.76 -23.97 -4.34
C ASN A 339 0.45 -25.03 -3.26
N ASN A 340 -0.83 -25.24 -2.96
CA ASN A 340 -1.34 -26.31 -2.10
C ASN A 340 -0.63 -26.41 -0.74
N PRO A 341 -0.48 -25.31 0.04
CA PRO A 341 0.10 -25.40 1.38
C PRO A 341 -0.82 -26.18 2.32
N PHE A 342 -0.27 -26.61 3.45
CA PHE A 342 -1.08 -26.84 4.63
C PHE A 342 -1.50 -25.48 5.21
N LEU A 343 -2.80 -25.22 5.32
CA LEU A 343 -3.32 -24.04 6.01
C LEU A 343 -3.74 -24.43 7.42
N ILE A 344 -3.13 -23.83 8.44
CA ILE A 344 -3.45 -24.08 9.84
C ILE A 344 -3.89 -22.76 10.48
N VAL A 345 -5.14 -22.71 10.92
CA VAL A 345 -5.72 -21.57 11.62
C VAL A 345 -5.95 -21.97 13.08
N PHE A 346 -5.32 -21.27 14.01
CA PHE A 346 -5.39 -21.61 15.42
C PHE A 346 -6.63 -21.00 16.07
N PRO A 347 -7.20 -21.64 17.11
CA PRO A 347 -8.33 -21.08 17.84
C PRO A 347 -8.02 -19.69 18.41
N PRO A 348 -8.99 -18.78 18.44
CA PRO A 348 -8.82 -17.43 18.95
C PRO A 348 -8.43 -17.41 20.43
N THR A 349 -7.33 -16.73 20.72
CA THR A 349 -6.79 -16.56 22.08
C THR A 349 -7.25 -15.27 22.76
N SER A 350 -7.89 -14.36 22.00
CA SER A 350 -8.32 -13.03 22.44
C SER A 350 -9.74 -12.71 21.90
N SER A 351 -10.12 -11.43 21.76
CA SER A 351 -11.43 -10.95 21.31
C SER A 351 -11.80 -11.29 19.87
N ASN A 352 -10.82 -11.42 18.97
CA ASN A 352 -11.06 -11.69 17.56
C ASN A 352 -10.48 -13.05 17.12
N GLY A 353 -10.97 -13.55 15.99
CA GLY A 353 -10.37 -14.66 15.25
C GLY A 353 -9.20 -14.22 14.41
N SER A 354 -8.55 -15.19 13.79
CA SER A 354 -7.70 -14.94 12.63
C SER A 354 -8.51 -15.12 11.36
N ASP A 355 -8.58 -14.05 10.56
CA ASP A 355 -9.58 -13.89 9.52
C ASP A 355 -8.94 -13.68 8.13
N ILE A 356 -9.67 -14.09 7.10
CA ILE A 356 -9.36 -13.88 5.68
C ILE A 356 -10.53 -13.10 5.07
N ILE A 357 -10.31 -11.83 4.72
CA ILE A 357 -11.38 -10.88 4.42
C ILE A 357 -11.18 -10.24 3.04
N ALA A 358 -12.18 -10.35 2.18
CA ALA A 358 -12.26 -9.69 0.88
C ALA A 358 -13.55 -8.85 0.77
N ASN A 359 -14.10 -8.41 1.90
CA ASN A 359 -15.40 -7.78 1.95
C ASN A 359 -15.39 -6.32 1.43
N ALA A 360 -16.57 -5.85 1.02
CA ALA A 360 -16.80 -4.48 0.57
C ALA A 360 -18.18 -4.01 1.02
N PRO A 361 -18.32 -3.38 2.20
CA PRO A 361 -19.62 -3.16 2.84
C PRO A 361 -20.63 -2.33 2.02
N MET A 362 -20.15 -1.38 1.19
CA MET A 362 -21.02 -0.59 0.30
C MET A 362 -20.74 -0.85 -1.19
N GLY A 363 -19.88 -1.82 -1.53
CA GLY A 363 -19.56 -2.23 -2.90
C GLY A 363 -19.81 -3.73 -3.11
N GLN A 364 -19.31 -4.31 -4.20
CA GLN A 364 -19.34 -5.77 -4.41
C GLN A 364 -18.17 -6.43 -3.65
N GLY A 365 -18.43 -7.51 -2.92
CA GLY A 365 -17.38 -8.28 -2.25
C GLY A 365 -16.43 -8.97 -3.25
N GLY A 366 -15.15 -9.07 -2.88
CA GLY A 366 -14.13 -9.73 -3.69
C GLY A 366 -14.18 -11.25 -3.58
N ASN A 367 -13.50 -11.96 -4.49
CA ASN A 367 -13.46 -13.43 -4.47
C ASN A 367 -12.28 -13.93 -3.62
N ILE A 368 -12.51 -15.02 -2.87
CA ILE A 368 -11.50 -15.70 -2.09
C ILE A 368 -11.31 -17.10 -2.66
N THR A 369 -10.13 -17.41 -3.16
CA THR A 369 -9.77 -18.76 -3.64
C THR A 369 -8.66 -19.35 -2.79
N ILE A 370 -8.91 -20.51 -2.19
CA ILE A 370 -7.94 -21.23 -1.36
C ILE A 370 -7.66 -22.58 -2.00
N ASN A 371 -6.50 -22.72 -2.64
CA ASN A 371 -5.96 -23.98 -3.13
C ASN A 371 -4.95 -24.49 -2.10
N ALA A 372 -5.38 -25.40 -1.23
CA ALA A 372 -4.59 -25.94 -0.13
C ALA A 372 -4.52 -27.47 -0.23
N PHE A 373 -3.46 -28.09 0.28
CA PHE A 373 -3.48 -29.54 0.43
C PHE A 373 -4.53 -29.95 1.47
N SER A 374 -4.53 -29.25 2.59
CA SER A 374 -5.48 -29.42 3.69
C SER A 374 -5.66 -28.10 4.44
N ILE A 375 -6.85 -27.90 5.01
CA ILE A 375 -7.13 -26.82 5.96
C ILE A 375 -7.38 -27.45 7.33
N PHE A 376 -6.73 -26.93 8.37
CA PHE A 376 -6.90 -27.34 9.76
C PHE A 376 -7.27 -26.12 10.61
N GLY A 377 -8.16 -26.31 11.58
CA GLY A 377 -8.69 -25.23 12.41
C GLY A 377 -10.20 -25.09 12.26
N ASP A 378 -10.78 -24.14 12.98
CA ASP A 378 -12.20 -23.78 13.00
C ASP A 378 -12.48 -22.54 12.12
N ILE A 379 -11.78 -22.42 10.98
CA ILE A 379 -12.01 -21.36 10.00
C ILE A 379 -13.22 -21.70 9.12
N GLU A 380 -14.18 -20.79 9.04
CA GLU A 380 -15.45 -21.01 8.34
C GLU A 380 -15.83 -19.81 7.47
N GLU A 381 -16.53 -20.05 6.37
CA GLU A 381 -17.13 -18.99 5.55
C GLU A 381 -18.32 -18.37 6.29
N ARG A 382 -18.16 -17.13 6.75
CA ARG A 382 -19.19 -16.30 7.40
C ARG A 382 -18.70 -14.86 7.49
N LYS A 383 -19.63 -13.95 7.81
CA LYS A 383 -19.29 -12.54 8.04
C LYS A 383 -18.31 -12.40 9.21
N ALA A 384 -17.21 -11.69 8.97
CA ALA A 384 -16.25 -11.35 10.01
C ALA A 384 -16.85 -10.27 10.91
N ILE A 385 -17.08 -10.60 12.18
CA ILE A 385 -17.70 -9.70 13.16
C ILE A 385 -16.70 -9.42 14.27
N PRO A 386 -16.24 -8.18 14.46
CA PRO A 386 -15.34 -7.84 15.57
C PRO A 386 -15.89 -8.32 16.92
N GLY A 387 -15.06 -9.01 17.69
CA GLY A 387 -15.42 -9.52 19.01
C GLY A 387 -16.17 -10.87 19.04
N ASN A 388 -16.42 -11.50 17.89
CA ASN A 388 -17.12 -12.80 17.82
C ASN A 388 -16.23 -14.01 18.20
N ARG A 389 -14.92 -13.81 18.36
CA ARG A 389 -13.92 -14.83 18.73
C ARG A 389 -13.97 -16.05 17.80
N THR A 390 -13.87 -15.80 16.50
CA THR A 390 -14.33 -16.73 15.49
C THR A 390 -13.46 -16.52 14.24
N ASN A 391 -12.86 -17.58 13.71
CA ASN A 391 -11.97 -17.51 12.55
C ASN A 391 -12.80 -17.52 11.26
N ASP A 392 -12.72 -16.45 10.47
CA ASP A 392 -13.72 -16.16 9.43
C ASP A 392 -13.11 -16.01 8.04
N ILE A 393 -13.81 -16.53 7.02
CA ILE A 393 -13.59 -16.22 5.61
C ILE A 393 -14.77 -15.37 5.15
N ASP A 394 -14.53 -14.09 4.86
CA ASP A 394 -15.58 -13.11 4.57
C ASP A 394 -15.38 -12.44 3.22
N ALA A 395 -16.19 -12.81 2.23
CA ALA A 395 -16.27 -12.21 0.91
C ALA A 395 -17.52 -11.31 0.73
N SER A 396 -18.12 -10.84 1.83
CA SER A 396 -19.44 -10.19 1.76
C SER A 396 -19.42 -8.77 1.17
N GLY A 397 -20.55 -8.34 0.62
CA GLY A 397 -20.74 -6.98 0.15
C GLY A 397 -22.21 -6.63 -0.07
N THR A 398 -22.49 -5.60 -0.87
CA THR A 398 -23.84 -5.35 -1.41
C THR A 398 -24.28 -6.50 -2.33
N THR A 399 -23.31 -7.05 -3.05
CA THR A 399 -23.34 -8.37 -3.69
C THR A 399 -22.15 -9.13 -3.16
N ASP A 400 -22.37 -10.31 -2.60
CA ASP A 400 -21.29 -11.13 -2.05
C ASP A 400 -20.39 -11.65 -3.18
N GLY A 401 -19.08 -11.70 -2.92
CA GLY A 401 -18.11 -12.39 -3.75
C GLY A 401 -18.18 -13.90 -3.57
N VAL A 402 -17.35 -14.63 -4.32
CA VAL A 402 -17.31 -16.09 -4.28
C VAL A 402 -16.16 -16.59 -3.42
N VAL A 403 -16.45 -17.50 -2.49
CA VAL A 403 -15.44 -18.26 -1.75
C VAL A 403 -15.30 -19.66 -2.37
N ASN A 404 -14.12 -19.96 -2.91
CA ASN A 404 -13.78 -21.25 -3.49
C ASN A 404 -12.67 -21.92 -2.68
N ILE A 405 -12.98 -23.05 -2.04
CA ILE A 405 -12.01 -23.83 -1.27
C ILE A 405 -11.76 -25.15 -1.97
N ASN A 406 -10.55 -25.30 -2.51
CA ASN A 406 -10.10 -26.49 -3.19
C ASN A 406 -9.06 -27.20 -2.30
N THR A 407 -9.39 -28.43 -1.88
CA THR A 407 -8.45 -29.28 -1.12
C THR A 407 -8.13 -30.56 -1.88
N GLU A 408 -6.85 -30.95 -1.89
CA GLU A 408 -6.37 -32.18 -2.56
C GLU A 408 -6.41 -33.43 -1.65
N ASN A 409 -7.06 -33.33 -0.50
CA ASN A 409 -7.09 -34.39 0.52
C ASN A 409 -8.02 -35.55 0.15
N ASP A 410 -7.47 -36.52 -0.57
CA ASP A 410 -8.05 -37.85 -0.81
C ASP A 410 -8.02 -38.77 0.44
N PHE A 411 -7.70 -38.24 1.63
CA PHE A 411 -7.58 -39.02 2.87
C PHE A 411 -8.92 -39.30 3.56
N LEU A 412 -9.98 -38.56 3.25
CA LEU A 412 -11.28 -38.71 3.90
C LEU A 412 -12.18 -39.77 3.25
N GLU A 413 -11.85 -40.27 2.05
CA GLU A 413 -12.58 -41.37 1.38
C GLU A 413 -12.01 -42.76 1.68
N ARG A 414 -10.92 -42.87 2.44
CA ARG A 414 -10.61 -44.16 3.05
C ARG A 414 -11.56 -44.38 4.20
N GLU A 415 -12.69 -45.04 3.92
CA GLU A 415 -13.41 -45.77 4.95
C GLU A 415 -12.36 -46.48 5.82
N PRO A 416 -12.40 -46.35 7.15
CA PRO A 416 -11.45 -47.05 7.99
C PRO A 416 -11.60 -48.52 7.61
N ASN A 417 -10.57 -49.09 6.96
CA ASN A 417 -10.53 -50.51 6.66
C ASN A 417 -10.99 -51.20 7.93
N SER A 418 -12.17 -51.82 7.89
CA SER A 418 -12.71 -52.49 9.05
C SER A 418 -11.60 -53.41 9.54
N LEU A 419 -11.17 -53.21 10.79
CA LEU A 419 -10.19 -54.10 11.38
C LEU A 419 -10.72 -55.52 11.16
N PRO A 420 -9.89 -56.45 10.65
CA PRO A 420 -10.33 -57.83 10.43
C PRO A 420 -11.03 -58.31 11.69
N THR A 421 -12.32 -58.63 11.56
CA THR A 421 -13.16 -59.06 12.69
C THR A 421 -12.77 -60.43 13.21
N ASP A 422 -11.86 -61.11 12.51
CA ASP A 422 -11.27 -62.37 12.91
C ASP A 422 -9.79 -62.14 13.25
N PRO A 423 -9.35 -62.31 14.52
CA PRO A 423 -7.94 -62.30 14.84
C PRO A 423 -7.26 -63.41 14.03
N ALA A 424 -6.33 -63.04 13.15
CA ALA A 424 -5.57 -63.99 12.36
C ALA A 424 -4.98 -65.07 13.27
N GLN A 425 -5.34 -66.34 13.02
CA GLN A 425 -4.78 -67.45 13.78
C GLN A 425 -3.26 -67.45 13.60
N PRO A 426 -2.47 -67.39 14.69
CA PRO A 426 -1.03 -67.48 14.59
C PRO A 426 -0.66 -68.86 14.03
N GLN A 427 -0.14 -68.88 12.80
CA GLN A 427 0.57 -70.06 12.29
C GLN A 427 1.90 -70.17 13.04
N PHE A 428 1.88 -70.88 14.16
CA PHE A 428 3.10 -71.32 14.82
C PHE A 428 3.75 -72.39 13.94
N ASP A 429 4.81 -72.03 13.21
CA ASP A 429 5.71 -73.02 12.62
C ASP A 429 6.51 -73.68 13.76
N GLN A 430 6.03 -74.85 14.17
CA GLN A 430 6.55 -75.60 15.31
C GLN A 430 7.81 -76.38 14.88
N ARG A 431 8.89 -75.66 14.58
CA ARG A 431 10.23 -76.25 14.43
C ARG A 431 11.09 -75.94 15.65
N CYS A 432 10.93 -76.75 16.69
CA CYS A 432 12.00 -77.22 17.60
C CYS A 432 11.39 -78.09 18.71
N GLN A 433 11.81 -79.36 18.81
CA GLN A 433 11.52 -80.22 19.95
C GLN A 433 12.42 -79.85 21.16
N PRO A 434 11.92 -79.90 22.40
CA PRO A 434 12.64 -79.42 23.58
C PRO A 434 13.56 -80.49 24.17
N SER A 435 14.80 -80.12 24.50
CA SER A 435 15.59 -80.79 25.55
C SER A 435 15.57 -79.90 26.81
N ASN A 436 14.87 -80.37 27.84
CA ASN A 436 14.96 -80.02 29.26
C ASN A 436 15.74 -78.73 29.63
N SER A 437 15.09 -77.56 29.53
CA SER A 437 15.44 -76.45 30.41
C SER A 437 14.20 -75.64 30.80
N THR A 438 14.15 -75.27 32.07
CA THR A 438 13.08 -74.55 32.76
C THR A 438 12.71 -73.26 32.02
N GLY A 439 11.49 -73.23 31.46
CA GLY A 439 11.02 -72.18 30.57
C GLY A 439 10.83 -70.81 31.25
N SER A 440 11.27 -69.77 30.57
CA SER A 440 10.82 -68.40 30.83
C SER A 440 9.39 -68.22 30.31
N ARG A 441 8.53 -67.62 31.14
CA ARG A 441 7.15 -67.26 30.81
C ARG A 441 7.09 -65.78 30.43
N PHE A 442 6.54 -65.48 29.25
CA PHE A 442 6.14 -64.12 28.89
C PHE A 442 4.70 -63.88 29.39
N ILE A 443 4.47 -62.80 30.14
CA ILE A 443 3.13 -62.36 30.54
C ILE A 443 2.84 -61.06 29.80
N ASN A 444 1.88 -61.10 28.88
CA ASN A 444 1.25 -59.90 28.34
C ASN A 444 0.01 -59.60 29.19
N THR A 445 0.12 -58.70 30.18
CA THR A 445 -1.06 -58.09 30.82
C THR A 445 -1.48 -56.87 30.01
N GLY A 446 -2.07 -57.09 28.83
CA GLY A 446 -2.75 -56.04 28.10
C GLY A 446 -3.92 -55.52 28.96
N ARG A 447 -3.99 -54.21 29.18
CA ARG A 447 -5.19 -53.59 29.77
C ARG A 447 -6.19 -53.37 28.66
N GLY A 448 -7.06 -54.37 28.44
CA GLY A 448 -8.30 -54.19 27.69
C GLY A 448 -9.23 -53.26 28.45
N GLY A 449 -9.06 -51.95 28.28
CA GLY A 449 -9.93 -50.92 28.83
C GLY A 449 -10.29 -49.91 27.74
N LEU A 450 -11.59 -49.61 27.64
CA LEU A 450 -12.09 -48.50 26.84
C LEU A 450 -11.41 -47.18 27.29
N PRO A 451 -11.17 -46.21 26.38
CA PRO A 451 -10.62 -44.91 26.76
C PRO A 451 -11.51 -44.23 27.82
N PRO A 452 -10.93 -43.56 28.83
CA PRO A 452 -11.72 -42.75 29.76
C PRO A 452 -12.43 -41.64 28.98
N ARG A 453 -13.66 -41.32 29.40
CA ARG A 453 -14.43 -40.22 28.80
C ARG A 453 -13.76 -38.88 29.12
N PRO A 454 -13.91 -37.86 28.27
CA PRO A 454 -13.41 -36.52 28.57
C PRO A 454 -13.96 -36.03 29.91
N GLY A 455 -13.08 -35.83 30.90
CA GLY A 455 -13.40 -35.34 32.24
C GLY A 455 -12.99 -36.24 33.42
N GLU A 456 -12.55 -37.49 33.20
CA GLU A 456 -12.03 -38.33 34.29
C GLU A 456 -10.51 -38.15 34.49
N ILE A 457 -10.12 -37.67 35.67
CA ILE A 457 -8.72 -37.60 36.11
C ILE A 457 -8.28 -39.00 36.55
N SER A 458 -7.42 -39.64 35.75
CA SER A 458 -6.75 -40.89 36.12
C SER A 458 -5.74 -40.62 37.25
N SER A 459 -6.03 -41.07 38.46
CA SER A 459 -5.11 -41.02 39.61
C SER A 459 -4.01 -42.06 39.48
N ASN A 460 -3.04 -41.82 38.60
CA ASN A 460 -1.73 -42.48 38.66
C ASN A 460 -0.65 -41.40 38.71
N THR A 461 -0.53 -40.79 39.87
CA THR A 461 0.55 -39.88 40.23
C THR A 461 1.88 -40.65 40.16
N LEU A 462 2.80 -40.21 39.30
CA LEU A 462 4.20 -40.64 39.31
C LEU A 462 4.81 -40.28 40.67
N TRP A 463 5.38 -41.28 41.35
CA TRP A 463 6.30 -41.04 42.46
C TRP A 463 7.65 -40.64 41.87
N GLU A 464 8.02 -39.37 41.97
CA GLU A 464 9.39 -38.90 41.74
C GLU A 464 10.14 -38.80 43.08
N ASP A 465 11.13 -39.68 43.27
CA ASP A 465 12.07 -39.61 44.40
C ASP A 465 13.28 -38.75 44.01
N ILE A 466 13.24 -37.47 44.36
CA ILE A 466 14.37 -36.55 44.19
C ILE A 466 15.33 -36.71 45.37
N ARG A 467 16.33 -37.59 45.24
CA ARG A 467 17.42 -37.69 46.22
C ARG A 467 18.51 -36.65 45.94
N HIS A 468 18.73 -35.76 46.91
CA HIS A 468 19.88 -34.85 46.93
C HIS A 468 21.18 -35.64 47.19
N PRO A 469 22.20 -35.58 46.32
CA PRO A 469 23.45 -36.27 46.56
C PRO A 469 24.27 -35.53 47.63
N THR A 470 24.35 -36.12 48.82
CA THR A 470 25.31 -35.69 49.85
C THR A 470 26.68 -36.29 49.57
N THR A 471 27.70 -35.46 49.81
CA THR A 471 29.12 -35.71 49.62
C THR A 471 29.64 -36.80 50.56
N ARG A 472 30.18 -37.89 49.99
CA ARG A 472 31.46 -38.56 50.34
C ARG A 472 31.41 -40.04 49.95
N GLY A 473 32.06 -40.37 48.85
CA GLY A 473 32.40 -41.75 48.48
C GLY A 473 33.68 -41.76 47.68
N ARG A 474 34.81 -42.00 48.36
CA ARG A 474 36.10 -42.25 47.70
C ARG A 474 36.04 -43.59 46.98
N TYR A 475 36.15 -43.58 45.66
CA TYR A 475 36.63 -44.72 44.88
C TYR A 475 37.63 -44.23 43.81
N ARG A 476 38.87 -44.72 43.93
CA ARG A 476 39.94 -44.74 42.92
C ARG A 476 40.47 -46.18 42.98
N SER A 477 40.74 -46.93 41.92
CA SER A 477 40.75 -46.71 40.47
C SER A 477 40.74 -48.09 39.82
N ARG A 478 40.11 -48.26 38.66
CA ARG A 478 40.60 -49.18 37.62
C ARG A 478 40.24 -48.64 36.24
N THR A 479 41.29 -48.53 35.43
CA THR A 479 41.43 -48.01 34.08
C THR A 479 40.54 -48.72 33.05
N ALA A 480 39.81 -47.95 32.25
CA ALA A 480 39.26 -48.40 30.96
C ALA A 480 39.31 -47.25 29.92
N LEU A 481 40.02 -47.55 28.83
CA LEU A 481 40.20 -46.91 27.53
C LEU A 481 39.32 -45.67 27.20
N VAL A 482 39.98 -44.52 27.04
CA VAL A 482 39.42 -43.29 26.47
C VAL A 482 39.46 -43.37 24.94
N LYS A 483 38.29 -43.36 24.29
CA LYS A 483 38.14 -43.03 22.86
C LYS A 483 38.45 -41.53 22.66
N PRO A 484 39.04 -41.10 21.52
CA PRO A 484 39.30 -39.69 21.27
C PRO A 484 37.99 -38.87 21.24
N PRO A 485 38.02 -37.59 21.66
CA PRO A 485 36.81 -36.77 21.77
C PRO A 485 36.22 -36.49 20.39
N VAL A 486 34.94 -36.80 20.23
CA VAL A 486 34.11 -36.31 19.12
C VAL A 486 34.05 -34.79 19.25
N LYS A 487 34.47 -34.07 18.21
CA LYS A 487 34.29 -32.61 18.13
C LYS A 487 32.79 -32.30 18.27
N PRO A 488 32.38 -31.42 19.19
CA PRO A 488 30.99 -30.97 19.23
C PRO A 488 30.63 -30.29 17.90
N PRO A 489 29.37 -30.43 17.43
CA PRO A 489 28.92 -29.74 16.24
C PRO A 489 29.17 -28.25 16.42
N THR A 490 29.91 -27.65 15.50
CA THR A 490 30.10 -26.20 15.46
C THR A 490 28.75 -25.58 15.16
N THR A 491 28.10 -25.02 16.17
CA THR A 491 27.04 -24.04 15.94
C THR A 491 27.60 -22.96 15.02
N PRO A 492 26.92 -22.62 13.91
CA PRO A 492 27.31 -21.48 13.10
C PRO A 492 27.39 -20.27 14.04
N LYS A 493 28.52 -19.57 14.05
CA LYS A 493 28.58 -18.28 14.74
C LYS A 493 27.47 -17.40 14.14
N PRO A 494 26.65 -16.72 14.95
CA PRO A 494 25.65 -15.80 14.42
C PRO A 494 26.36 -14.82 13.48
N LYS A 495 25.89 -14.75 12.23
CA LYS A 495 26.33 -13.71 11.29
C LYS A 495 26.06 -12.38 11.98
N ARG A 496 27.09 -11.55 12.11
CA ARG A 496 26.95 -10.22 12.72
C ARG A 496 25.99 -9.41 11.86
N ILE A 497 24.87 -8.99 12.44
CA ILE A 497 23.96 -8.01 11.82
C ILE A 497 24.74 -6.69 11.72
N ILE A 498 24.79 -6.11 10.53
CA ILE A 498 25.47 -4.83 10.26
C ILE A 498 24.40 -3.84 9.82
N GLU A 499 24.25 -2.76 10.56
CA GLU A 499 23.33 -1.67 10.24
C GLU A 499 23.79 -0.95 8.97
N ALA A 500 22.84 -0.47 8.15
CA ALA A 500 23.15 0.45 7.07
C ALA A 500 23.64 1.79 7.67
N GLN A 501 24.81 2.25 7.24
CA GLN A 501 25.45 3.49 7.72
C GLN A 501 25.51 4.57 6.65
N GLY A 502 25.02 4.30 5.43
CA GLY A 502 25.03 5.26 4.34
C GLY A 502 23.94 5.00 3.30
N LEU A 503 23.59 6.07 2.61
CA LEU A 503 22.64 6.10 1.50
C LEU A 503 23.38 6.58 0.25
N MET A 504 23.29 5.82 -0.83
CA MET A 504 23.79 6.18 -2.16
C MET A 504 22.62 6.38 -3.11
N ILE A 505 22.72 7.36 -4.01
CA ILE A 505 21.79 7.58 -5.11
C ILE A 505 22.60 7.51 -6.40
N ASP A 506 22.22 6.66 -7.35
CA ASP A 506 22.87 6.63 -8.67
C ASP A 506 22.36 7.72 -9.62
N ALA A 507 22.90 7.76 -10.84
CA ALA A 507 22.56 8.76 -11.84
C ALA A 507 21.10 8.66 -12.34
N ASP A 508 20.45 7.51 -12.14
CA ASP A 508 19.07 7.23 -12.54
C ASP A 508 18.09 7.44 -11.39
N GLY A 509 18.57 7.83 -10.19
CA GLY A 509 17.75 8.06 -9.00
C GLY A 509 17.51 6.82 -8.14
N ASN A 510 18.20 5.70 -8.39
CA ASN A 510 18.05 4.51 -7.57
C ASN A 510 18.80 4.66 -6.24
N ILE A 511 18.16 4.27 -5.14
CA ILE A 511 18.70 4.39 -3.79
C ILE A 511 19.29 3.04 -3.32
N PHE A 512 20.52 3.07 -2.80
CA PHE A 512 21.21 1.92 -2.20
C PHE A 512 21.57 2.20 -0.74
N LEU A 513 21.22 1.27 0.15
CA LEU A 513 21.66 1.29 1.55
C LEU A 513 22.98 0.53 1.68
N THR A 514 24.00 1.19 2.25
CA THR A 514 25.34 0.62 2.42
C THR A 514 25.74 0.55 3.89
N ALA A 515 26.43 -0.51 4.28
CA ALA A 515 27.01 -0.69 5.61
C ALA A 515 28.24 0.20 5.88
N TYR A 516 28.71 0.95 4.87
CA TYR A 516 29.87 1.85 4.97
C TYR A 516 29.46 3.29 4.64
N PRO A 517 29.95 4.29 5.39
CA PRO A 517 29.66 5.69 5.13
C PRO A 517 30.10 6.10 3.74
N THR A 518 29.25 6.85 3.03
CA THR A 518 29.55 7.39 1.71
C THR A 518 30.54 8.55 1.84
N THR A 519 31.80 8.33 1.49
CA THR A 519 32.75 9.43 1.30
C THR A 519 32.38 10.20 0.04
N VAL A 520 31.59 11.26 0.20
CA VAL A 520 31.37 12.23 -0.88
C VAL A 520 32.70 12.94 -1.09
N THR A 521 33.37 12.68 -2.22
CA THR A 521 34.50 13.51 -2.64
C THR A 521 33.88 14.76 -3.25
N PRO A 522 33.99 15.95 -2.63
CA PRO A 522 33.51 17.16 -3.30
C PRO A 522 34.40 17.35 -4.52
N ASP A 523 33.82 17.27 -5.71
CA ASP A 523 34.51 17.70 -6.91
C ASP A 523 34.69 19.21 -6.78
N GLY A 524 35.87 19.60 -6.31
CA GLY A 524 36.21 20.98 -6.00
C GLY A 524 36.17 21.80 -7.28
N PHE A 525 35.18 22.69 -7.38
CA PHE A 525 35.25 23.83 -8.27
C PHE A 525 36.55 24.58 -7.98
N ARG A 526 37.53 24.46 -8.90
CA ARG A 526 38.68 25.35 -8.95
C ARG A 526 38.17 26.77 -9.15
N GLN A 527 38.07 27.53 -8.06
CA GLN A 527 38.07 28.98 -8.14
C GLN A 527 39.40 29.42 -8.75
N VAL A 528 39.31 30.01 -9.94
CA VAL A 528 40.41 30.78 -10.52
C VAL A 528 40.52 32.06 -9.70
N PRO A 529 41.68 32.39 -9.07
CA PRO A 529 41.82 33.64 -8.34
C PRO A 529 41.80 34.80 -9.33
N GLY A 530 40.79 35.67 -9.21
CA GLY A 530 40.75 36.94 -9.92
C GLY A 530 41.90 37.83 -9.45
N SER A 531 42.81 38.16 -10.36
CA SER A 531 43.87 39.13 -10.16
C SER A 531 43.29 40.53 -9.95
N CYS A 532 43.46 41.09 -8.75
CA CYS A 532 43.30 42.53 -8.51
C CYS A 532 44.36 43.31 -9.31
N TYR A 533 43.93 44.23 -10.18
CA TYR A 533 44.75 45.35 -10.62
C TYR A 533 44.30 46.61 -9.88
N LEU A 534 45.24 47.20 -9.14
CA LEU A 534 45.19 48.57 -8.62
C LEU A 534 45.44 49.55 -9.77
N ARG A 535 44.44 50.38 -10.09
CA ARG A 535 44.60 51.83 -10.27
C ARG A 535 43.26 52.54 -10.27
#